data_AF-S0G8A7-F1
#
_entry.id   AF-S0G8A7-F1
#
_cell.length_a   1.000
_cell.length_b   1.000
_cell.length_c   1.000
_cell.angle_alpha   90.00
_cell.angle_beta   90.00
_cell.angle_gamma   90.00
#
_symmetry.space_group_name_H-M   'P 1'
#
loop_
_entity.id
_entity.type
_entity.pdbx_description
1 polymer ?
#
loop_
_entity_poly.entity_id
_entity_poly.type
_entity_poly.pdbx_seq_one_letter_code
_entity_poly.pdbx_strand_id
1 'polypeptide(L)'
;MAKRIACLWIVAAGIIFFLFPFPGQTAFEKAAGPAVPPDRIMINLPQESDGNEMPAVAFMHARHNESVEGDCTRCHVQKDQTVVFKFQRTDQPASMDLYHDNCIVCHEQQKDAGQPAGPTTAQCRSCHGAIVPDPAPGTQWEKIDFDRSLHYIHEVSDHIVSPDNPSDPDNCNACHHRYDEAKQRIVTERGTESACIYCHKEVQTDDGVRSIRDASHDACVACHLTQKNQDVKAGPVECSGCHRADVRAEMPVVPDAPRMKRNQPDAVFMTGGTTGKDKAVYRMSPVVFDHKQHETAAASCRVCHHESLESCSQCHTPAGDEKGGFVRLEQAMHAQTDSASCVGCHTQETRKTDCAGCHDVMPRARMTENSCQVCHNDPDRTVVHDPEMKKMRADTFVAAASDQYQPVMPKDIPETVTIGVLSDAYQPSRFPHKKVMDGIARRVEDSDLANTFHKNQQTLCMGCHHNSPSSLTPPDCAACHAVPGDGRPTSALGIPDLKTAYHGQCMGCHEKMEIAAVPSTDCQICHEKK
;
A
#
# COMPACT_ATOMS: atom_id res chain seq x y z
N MET A 1 34.81 80.17 42.96
CA MET A 1 36.28 80.10 42.90
C MET A 1 36.69 78.80 42.26
N ALA A 2 37.55 78.85 41.23
CA ALA A 2 38.44 77.79 40.71
C ALA A 2 37.83 76.41 40.37
N LYS A 3 37.94 75.82 39.17
CA LYS A 3 38.78 76.05 37.98
C LYS A 3 38.07 75.46 36.75
N ARG A 4 38.10 76.20 35.65
CA ARG A 4 37.94 75.73 34.26
C ARG A 4 39.29 75.21 33.75
N ILE A 5 39.27 74.25 32.82
CA ILE A 5 40.14 74.01 31.63
C ILE A 5 39.45 72.80 30.93
N ALA A 6 38.64 72.90 29.87
CA ALA A 6 38.87 73.34 28.47
C ALA A 6 39.95 72.46 27.78
N CYS A 7 39.82 71.87 26.59
CA CYS A 7 39.05 72.18 25.39
C CYS A 7 39.25 71.04 24.36
N LEU A 8 38.54 71.15 23.22
CA LEU A 8 38.75 70.52 21.89
C LEU A 8 37.87 69.32 21.53
N TRP A 9 37.24 69.23 20.34
CA TRP A 9 36.72 70.15 19.30
C TRP A 9 36.09 69.21 18.22
N ILE A 10 34.97 69.61 17.61
CA ILE A 10 34.50 69.30 16.22
C ILE A 10 33.91 67.90 15.86
N VAL A 11 32.57 67.90 15.72
CA VAL A 11 31.73 67.58 14.54
C VAL A 11 32.19 66.48 13.55
N ALA A 12 31.34 65.45 13.32
CA ALA A 12 30.72 65.16 12.00
C ALA A 12 29.84 63.90 12.01
N ALA A 13 28.90 63.88 11.06
CA ALA A 13 27.75 63.00 10.88
C ALA A 13 28.03 61.61 10.28
N GLY A 14 27.03 60.73 10.37
CA GLY A 14 26.88 59.51 9.54
C GLY A 14 26.20 58.37 10.32
N ILE A 15 24.86 58.32 10.44
CA ILE A 15 23.92 57.64 9.54
C ILE A 15 24.08 56.09 9.52
N ILE A 16 22.97 55.42 9.87
CA ILE A 16 22.51 54.06 9.45
C ILE A 16 23.01 52.81 10.22
N PHE A 17 22.08 52.21 10.99
CA PHE A 17 21.65 50.79 11.05
C PHE A 17 21.24 50.39 12.48
N PHE A 18 20.05 50.80 12.90
CA PHE A 18 19.27 50.08 13.91
C PHE A 18 17.95 49.67 13.25
N LEU A 19 18.00 48.53 12.57
CA LEU A 19 16.83 47.84 12.03
C LEU A 19 16.88 46.38 12.50
N PHE A 20 15.71 45.93 12.95
CA PHE A 20 15.27 44.57 13.23
C PHE A 20 15.43 44.04 14.67
N PRO A 21 14.34 44.07 15.47
CA PRO A 21 14.20 43.08 16.54
C PRO A 21 14.04 41.71 15.87
N PHE A 22 14.87 40.74 16.25
CA PHE A 22 14.71 39.33 15.89
C PHE A 22 13.32 38.85 16.34
N PRO A 23 12.38 38.53 15.43
CA PRO A 23 11.27 37.68 15.78
C PRO A 23 11.84 36.27 15.86
N GLY A 24 11.85 35.69 17.06
CA GLY A 24 12.00 34.25 17.20
C GLY A 24 11.01 33.58 16.25
N GLN A 25 11.52 32.69 15.40
CA GLN A 25 10.71 31.81 14.59
C GLN A 25 9.93 30.90 15.54
N THR A 26 8.77 31.36 16.01
CA THR A 26 7.66 30.45 16.23
C THR A 26 7.42 29.81 14.88
N ALA A 27 7.55 28.50 14.80
CA ALA A 27 7.00 27.73 13.71
C ALA A 27 5.62 28.32 13.42
N PHE A 28 5.42 28.87 12.22
CA PHE A 28 4.08 29.07 11.73
C PHE A 28 3.48 27.66 11.74
N GLU A 29 2.72 27.33 12.79
CA GLU A 29 1.63 26.39 12.66
C GLU A 29 0.85 26.92 11.47
N LYS A 30 1.10 26.31 10.32
CA LYS A 30 0.34 26.53 9.11
C LYS A 30 -1.08 26.23 9.56
N ALA A 31 -1.90 27.27 9.75
CA ALA A 31 -3.30 27.11 10.08
C ALA A 31 -3.84 25.99 9.18
N ALA A 32 -4.43 24.96 9.80
CA ALA A 32 -4.99 23.85 9.06
C ALA A 32 -5.82 24.46 7.92
N GLY A 33 -5.45 24.15 6.67
CA GLY A 33 -6.19 24.63 5.52
C GLY A 33 -7.67 24.30 5.71
N PRO A 34 -8.59 25.06 5.09
CA PRO A 34 -10.01 24.74 5.18
C PRO A 34 -10.21 23.25 4.91
N ALA A 35 -11.02 22.57 5.73
CA ALA A 35 -11.35 21.16 5.57
C ALA A 35 -12.21 20.99 4.30
N VAL A 36 -11.59 21.16 3.14
CA VAL A 36 -12.19 20.87 1.83
C VAL A 36 -12.22 19.35 1.75
N PRO A 37 -13.40 18.72 1.70
CA PRO A 37 -13.49 17.28 1.57
C PRO A 37 -12.92 16.83 0.22
N PRO A 38 -12.66 15.52 0.02
CA PRO A 38 -12.23 14.98 -1.27
C PRO A 38 -13.42 14.88 -2.25
N ASP A 39 -14.14 15.99 -2.46
CA ASP A 39 -15.38 16.10 -3.23
C ASP A 39 -15.20 16.94 -4.52
N ARG A 40 -13.96 17.32 -4.83
CA ARG A 40 -13.61 18.10 -6.02
C ARG A 40 -13.73 17.24 -7.28
N ILE A 41 -14.69 17.59 -8.13
CA ILE A 41 -14.87 17.03 -9.47
C ILE A 41 -14.33 18.04 -10.49
N MET A 42 -13.40 17.59 -11.33
CA MET A 42 -12.94 18.39 -12.48
C MET A 42 -13.87 18.12 -13.67
N ILE A 43 -14.63 19.14 -14.06
CA ILE A 43 -15.48 19.11 -15.25
C ILE A 43 -14.64 19.61 -16.42
N ASN A 44 -14.27 18.70 -17.31
CA ASN A 44 -13.54 18.99 -18.53
C ASN A 44 -14.25 18.34 -19.71
N LEU A 45 -14.73 19.15 -20.65
CA LEU A 45 -15.40 18.67 -21.85
C LEU A 45 -14.36 18.35 -22.95
N PRO A 46 -14.67 17.43 -23.88
CA PRO A 46 -13.82 17.21 -25.06
C PRO A 46 -13.63 18.50 -25.86
N GLN A 47 -12.47 18.63 -26.51
CA GLN A 47 -12.09 19.80 -27.30
C GLN A 47 -13.10 20.05 -28.44
N GLU A 48 -13.66 21.26 -28.51
CA GLU A 48 -14.44 21.72 -29.66
C GLU A 48 -13.52 22.16 -30.79
N SER A 49 -13.99 22.02 -32.03
CA SER A 49 -13.19 22.20 -33.25
C SER A 49 -12.70 23.64 -33.52
N ASP A 50 -13.16 24.62 -32.75
CA ASP A 50 -12.91 26.05 -32.97
C ASP A 50 -11.76 26.64 -32.12
N GLY A 51 -11.19 25.86 -31.19
CA GLY A 51 -9.99 26.21 -30.42
C GLY A 51 -10.17 27.27 -29.32
N ASN A 52 -11.41 27.67 -29.00
CA ASN A 52 -11.69 28.60 -27.89
C ASN A 52 -11.87 27.85 -26.56
N GLU A 53 -10.76 27.51 -25.92
CA GLU A 53 -10.80 26.77 -24.65
C GLU A 53 -10.73 27.67 -23.42
N MET A 54 -11.63 27.41 -22.47
CA MET A 54 -11.53 27.89 -21.10
C MET A 54 -10.99 26.77 -20.20
N PRO A 55 -10.23 27.08 -19.13
CA PRO A 55 -9.76 26.04 -18.21
C PRO A 55 -10.91 25.24 -17.60
N ALA A 56 -10.64 23.99 -17.21
CA ALA A 56 -11.61 23.11 -16.56
C ALA A 56 -12.26 23.76 -15.33
N VAL A 57 -13.51 23.37 -15.06
CA VAL A 57 -14.28 23.86 -13.91
C VAL A 57 -14.08 22.91 -12.74
N ALA A 58 -13.65 23.45 -11.60
CA ALA A 58 -13.56 22.70 -10.35
C ALA A 58 -14.88 22.79 -9.59
N PHE A 59 -15.59 21.67 -9.49
CA PHE A 59 -16.90 21.56 -8.85
C PHE A 59 -16.79 20.89 -7.47
N MET A 60 -17.30 21.52 -6.42
CA MET A 60 -17.30 20.95 -5.05
C MET A 60 -18.63 20.24 -4.80
N HIS A 61 -18.66 18.91 -4.91
CA HIS A 61 -19.91 18.15 -4.87
C HIS A 61 -20.62 18.23 -3.51
N ALA A 62 -19.90 18.15 -2.39
CA ALA A 62 -20.48 18.19 -1.05
C ALA A 62 -21.14 19.53 -0.74
N ARG A 63 -20.54 20.64 -1.19
CA ARG A 63 -21.13 21.98 -1.04
C ARG A 63 -22.45 22.12 -1.79
N HIS A 64 -22.52 21.59 -3.01
CA HIS A 64 -23.76 21.61 -3.78
C HIS A 64 -24.82 20.69 -3.17
N ASN A 65 -24.41 19.51 -2.71
CA ASN A 65 -25.30 18.56 -2.04
C ASN A 65 -25.93 19.17 -0.77
N GLU A 66 -25.12 19.88 0.03
CA GLU A 66 -25.60 20.61 1.21
C GLU A 66 -26.58 21.73 0.82
N SER A 67 -26.31 22.49 -0.25
CA SER A 67 -27.19 23.58 -0.69
C SER A 67 -28.56 23.13 -1.21
N VAL A 68 -28.68 21.87 -1.61
CA VAL A 68 -29.95 21.28 -2.10
C VAL A 68 -30.54 20.28 -1.09
N GLU A 69 -30.08 20.30 0.16
CA GLU A 69 -30.57 19.44 1.24
C GLU A 69 -30.53 17.94 0.89
N GLY A 70 -29.54 17.52 0.10
CA GLY A 70 -29.39 16.11 -0.31
C GLY A 70 -30.31 15.67 -1.46
N ASP A 71 -31.10 16.57 -2.06
CA ASP A 71 -31.97 16.23 -3.19
C ASP A 71 -31.17 16.02 -4.48
N CYS A 72 -30.76 14.76 -4.72
CA CYS A 72 -29.99 14.37 -5.89
C CYS A 72 -30.70 14.71 -7.21
N THR A 73 -32.04 14.78 -7.22
CA THR A 73 -32.84 14.99 -8.43
C THR A 73 -32.74 16.42 -8.97
N ARG A 74 -32.17 17.34 -8.19
CA ARG A 74 -31.84 18.70 -8.65
C ARG A 74 -30.75 18.74 -9.71
N CYS A 75 -29.89 17.73 -9.77
CA CYS A 75 -28.74 17.69 -10.68
C CYS A 75 -28.66 16.38 -11.47
N HIS A 76 -29.31 15.32 -11.02
CA HIS A 76 -29.24 14.00 -11.63
C HIS A 76 -30.62 13.51 -12.09
N VAL A 77 -30.65 12.93 -13.29
CA VAL A 77 -31.89 12.37 -13.86
C VAL A 77 -32.23 11.08 -13.13
N GLN A 78 -33.48 10.94 -12.67
CA GLN A 78 -33.96 9.73 -12.04
C GLN A 78 -34.26 8.64 -13.08
N LYS A 79 -33.80 7.41 -12.83
CA LYS A 79 -34.04 6.23 -13.66
C LYS A 79 -34.08 4.98 -12.77
N ASP A 80 -35.08 4.13 -12.95
CA ASP A 80 -35.20 2.84 -12.25
C ASP A 80 -35.05 2.93 -10.72
N GLN A 81 -35.75 3.90 -10.10
CA GLN A 81 -35.71 4.22 -8.65
C GLN A 81 -34.37 4.72 -8.09
N THR A 82 -33.36 4.91 -8.95
CA THR A 82 -32.09 5.54 -8.60
C THR A 82 -31.84 6.77 -9.47
N VAL A 83 -30.66 7.38 -9.35
CA VAL A 83 -30.23 8.51 -10.17
C VAL A 83 -29.10 8.11 -11.10
N VAL A 84 -29.04 8.76 -12.26
CA VAL A 84 -27.88 8.67 -13.17
C VAL A 84 -26.86 9.70 -12.73
N PHE A 85 -25.65 9.28 -12.37
CA PHE A 85 -24.60 10.17 -11.82
C PHE A 85 -23.99 11.17 -12.84
N LYS A 86 -24.53 11.21 -14.05
CA LYS A 86 -24.22 12.23 -15.05
C LYS A 86 -25.07 13.48 -14.78
N PHE A 87 -24.46 14.65 -14.90
CA PHE A 87 -25.15 15.93 -14.64
C PHE A 87 -26.22 16.21 -15.69
N GLN A 88 -27.48 16.30 -15.26
CA GLN A 88 -28.67 16.69 -16.03
C GLN A 88 -28.86 15.93 -17.37
N ARG A 89 -28.37 14.68 -17.46
CA ARG A 89 -28.46 13.87 -18.68
C ARG A 89 -28.34 12.38 -18.43
N THR A 90 -28.72 11.59 -19.43
CA THR A 90 -28.51 10.14 -19.49
C THR A 90 -27.42 9.79 -20.51
N ASP A 91 -27.79 9.41 -21.72
CA ASP A 91 -26.88 8.91 -22.76
C ASP A 91 -26.38 10.01 -23.69
N GLN A 92 -26.96 11.21 -23.59
CA GLN A 92 -26.55 12.35 -24.39
C GLN A 92 -25.10 12.76 -24.07
N PRO A 93 -24.33 13.18 -25.10
CA PRO A 93 -22.99 13.71 -24.90
C PRO A 93 -23.07 14.96 -24.04
N ALA A 94 -22.01 15.20 -23.28
CA ALA A 94 -21.86 16.46 -22.56
C ALA A 94 -21.64 17.61 -23.56
N SER A 95 -22.30 18.75 -23.35
CA SER A 95 -22.13 19.96 -24.17
C SER A 95 -21.96 21.19 -23.29
N MET A 96 -21.31 22.23 -23.83
CA MET A 96 -21.12 23.50 -23.13
C MET A 96 -22.46 24.12 -22.70
N ASP A 97 -23.42 24.18 -23.63
CA ASP A 97 -24.75 24.75 -23.39
C ASP A 97 -25.48 24.03 -22.24
N LEU A 98 -25.43 22.70 -22.20
CA LEU A 98 -26.06 21.93 -21.12
C LEU A 98 -25.50 22.29 -19.75
N TYR A 99 -24.19 22.48 -19.63
CA TYR A 99 -23.60 22.88 -18.35
C TYR A 99 -23.91 24.34 -18.00
N HIS A 100 -23.80 25.26 -18.96
CA HIS A 100 -24.10 26.67 -18.71
C HIS A 100 -25.57 26.87 -18.33
N ASP A 101 -26.50 26.32 -19.10
CA ASP A 101 -27.94 26.50 -18.88
C ASP A 101 -28.36 25.94 -17.52
N ASN A 102 -27.85 24.77 -17.12
CA ASN A 102 -28.28 24.16 -15.85
C ASN A 102 -27.55 24.73 -14.62
N CYS A 103 -26.24 25.02 -14.72
CA CYS A 103 -25.48 25.57 -13.59
C CYS A 103 -25.87 27.02 -13.30
N ILE A 104 -25.90 27.86 -14.35
CA ILE A 104 -26.08 29.31 -14.20
C ILE A 104 -27.51 29.64 -13.79
N VAL A 105 -28.52 28.97 -14.37
CA VAL A 105 -29.93 29.21 -14.01
C VAL A 105 -30.17 28.99 -12.52
N CYS A 106 -29.63 27.92 -11.95
CA CYS A 106 -29.74 27.68 -10.50
C CYS A 106 -29.05 28.80 -9.70
N HIS A 107 -27.83 29.19 -10.08
CA HIS A 107 -27.11 30.26 -9.39
C HIS A 107 -27.84 31.62 -9.47
N GLU A 108 -28.42 31.96 -10.63
CA GLU A 108 -29.19 33.19 -10.81
C GLU A 108 -30.47 33.17 -9.97
N GLN A 109 -31.20 32.05 -9.96
CA GLN A 109 -32.39 31.89 -9.10
C GLN A 109 -32.07 32.04 -7.61
N GLN A 110 -30.98 31.42 -7.13
CA GLN A 110 -30.57 31.54 -5.72
C GLN A 110 -30.18 32.98 -5.38
N LYS A 111 -29.46 33.66 -6.29
CA LYS A 111 -29.08 35.05 -6.12
C LYS A 111 -30.31 35.97 -6.07
N ASP A 112 -31.28 35.78 -6.96
CA ASP A 112 -32.51 36.57 -7.02
C ASP A 112 -33.39 36.34 -5.78
N ALA A 113 -33.33 35.13 -5.20
CA ALA A 113 -33.96 34.79 -3.92
C ALA A 113 -33.21 35.33 -2.69
N GLY A 114 -32.08 36.03 -2.88
CA GLY A 114 -31.24 36.56 -1.80
C GLY A 114 -30.48 35.48 -1.00
N GLN A 115 -30.36 34.27 -1.54
CA GLN A 115 -29.64 33.16 -0.93
C GLN A 115 -28.16 33.14 -1.34
N PRO A 116 -27.28 32.47 -0.57
CA PRO A 116 -25.92 32.18 -1.03
C PRO A 116 -25.96 31.44 -2.38
N ALA A 117 -25.30 32.01 -3.38
CA ALA A 117 -25.33 31.52 -4.75
C ALA A 117 -23.92 31.35 -5.32
N GLY A 118 -23.78 30.46 -6.30
CA GLY A 118 -22.56 30.31 -7.08
C GLY A 118 -22.34 31.43 -8.11
N PRO A 119 -21.30 31.31 -8.95
CA PRO A 119 -21.00 32.31 -9.96
C PRO A 119 -22.10 32.44 -11.03
N THR A 120 -22.35 33.67 -11.44
CA THR A 120 -23.33 34.04 -12.49
C THR A 120 -22.67 34.18 -13.87
N THR A 121 -23.48 34.40 -14.92
CA THR A 121 -23.05 34.53 -16.33
C THR A 121 -21.84 35.45 -16.54
N ALA A 122 -21.72 36.55 -15.78
CA ALA A 122 -20.62 37.51 -15.93
C ALA A 122 -19.28 37.07 -15.29
N GLN A 123 -19.25 35.95 -14.57
CA GLN A 123 -18.15 35.55 -13.69
C GLN A 123 -17.40 34.31 -14.21
N CYS A 124 -17.01 34.33 -15.49
CA CYS A 124 -16.43 33.16 -16.17
C CYS A 124 -15.26 32.52 -15.40
N ARG A 125 -14.33 33.34 -14.88
CA ARG A 125 -13.12 32.89 -14.14
C ARG A 125 -13.39 32.44 -12.71
N SER A 126 -14.61 32.63 -12.21
CA SER A 126 -15.02 32.10 -10.90
C SER A 126 -15.45 30.63 -11.00
N CYS A 127 -15.73 30.13 -12.22
CA CYS A 127 -15.88 28.70 -12.50
C CYS A 127 -14.63 28.14 -13.19
N HIS A 128 -14.24 28.75 -14.33
CA HIS A 128 -13.16 28.28 -15.17
C HIS A 128 -11.79 28.66 -14.60
N GLY A 129 -11.00 27.66 -14.24
CA GLY A 129 -9.67 27.86 -13.68
C GLY A 129 -9.69 28.46 -12.28
N ALA A 130 -10.82 28.33 -11.57
CA ALA A 130 -10.93 28.74 -10.18
C ALA A 130 -9.94 27.92 -9.33
N ILE A 131 -9.13 28.62 -8.54
CA ILE A 131 -8.17 27.97 -7.64
C ILE A 131 -8.95 27.45 -6.43
N VAL A 132 -8.93 26.14 -6.25
CA VAL A 132 -9.49 25.48 -5.07
C VAL A 132 -8.34 25.11 -4.14
N PRO A 133 -8.39 25.47 -2.85
CA PRO A 133 -7.42 25.01 -1.87
C PRO A 133 -7.29 23.49 -1.85
N ASP A 134 -6.08 23.00 -1.59
CA ASP A 134 -5.88 21.58 -1.33
C ASP A 134 -6.52 21.17 0.01
N PRO A 135 -6.97 19.90 0.14
CA PRO A 135 -7.50 19.37 1.39
C PRO A 135 -6.45 19.44 2.50
N ALA A 136 -6.92 19.49 3.75
CA ALA A 136 -6.03 19.41 4.90
C ALA A 136 -5.25 18.08 4.89
N PRO A 137 -4.00 18.04 5.39
CA PRO A 137 -3.25 16.78 5.50
C PRO A 137 -4.05 15.70 6.24
N GLY A 138 -4.11 14.50 5.69
CA GLY A 138 -4.90 13.38 6.24
C GLY A 138 -6.36 13.33 5.75
N THR A 139 -6.82 14.33 5.00
CA THR A 139 -8.19 14.38 4.44
C THR A 139 -8.23 14.30 2.92
N GLN A 140 -7.08 14.03 2.30
CA GLN A 140 -6.96 13.90 0.85
C GLN A 140 -7.84 12.77 0.29
N TRP A 141 -8.14 12.88 -1.01
CA TRP A 141 -8.78 11.81 -1.76
C TRP A 141 -7.88 10.59 -1.76
N GLU A 142 -8.46 9.44 -1.46
CA GLU A 142 -7.81 8.15 -1.54
C GLU A 142 -8.73 7.17 -2.27
N LYS A 143 -8.11 6.28 -3.04
CA LYS A 143 -8.82 5.23 -3.75
C LYS A 143 -9.36 4.23 -2.74
N ILE A 144 -10.66 3.97 -2.73
CA ILE A 144 -11.21 2.86 -1.98
C ILE A 144 -10.78 1.53 -2.61
N ASP A 145 -10.27 0.62 -1.78
CA ASP A 145 -9.95 -0.74 -2.16
C ASP A 145 -10.95 -1.69 -1.50
N PHE A 146 -11.45 -2.63 -2.30
CA PHE A 146 -12.39 -3.66 -1.85
C PHE A 146 -11.59 -4.88 -1.41
N ASP A 147 -11.10 -4.83 -0.17
CA ASP A 147 -10.32 -5.91 0.44
C ASP A 147 -11.21 -7.09 0.86
N ARG A 148 -10.59 -8.16 1.37
CA ARG A 148 -11.31 -9.37 1.80
C ARG A 148 -12.36 -9.08 2.88
N SER A 149 -12.06 -8.16 3.80
CA SER A 149 -12.96 -7.79 4.89
C SER A 149 -14.20 -7.08 4.35
N LEU A 150 -13.98 -6.02 3.58
CA LEU A 150 -15.05 -5.20 3.04
C LEU A 150 -15.90 -5.98 2.04
N HIS A 151 -15.28 -6.85 1.22
CA HIS A 151 -16.01 -7.78 0.38
C HIS A 151 -16.90 -8.72 1.20
N TYR A 152 -16.35 -9.35 2.26
CA TYR A 152 -17.10 -10.27 3.11
C TYR A 152 -18.31 -9.61 3.77
N ILE A 153 -18.19 -8.35 4.21
CA ILE A 153 -19.32 -7.58 4.76
C ILE A 153 -20.48 -7.48 3.75
N HIS A 154 -20.19 -7.35 2.46
CA HIS A 154 -21.21 -7.32 1.41
C HIS A 154 -21.74 -8.73 1.10
N GLU A 155 -20.86 -9.72 1.06
CA GLU A 155 -21.22 -11.12 0.80
C GLU A 155 -22.23 -11.65 1.84
N VAL A 156 -22.11 -11.26 3.10
CA VAL A 156 -23.00 -11.75 4.19
C VAL A 156 -24.16 -10.82 4.53
N SER A 157 -24.39 -9.77 3.75
CA SER A 157 -25.46 -8.83 4.01
C SER A 157 -26.81 -9.40 3.58
N ASP A 158 -27.74 -9.60 4.54
CA ASP A 158 -29.12 -10.02 4.29
C ASP A 158 -29.92 -9.03 3.41
N HIS A 159 -29.40 -7.82 3.22
CA HIS A 159 -30.02 -6.79 2.39
C HIS A 159 -29.54 -6.81 0.94
N ILE A 160 -28.49 -7.57 0.63
CA ILE A 160 -28.00 -7.77 -0.74
C ILE A 160 -28.47 -9.14 -1.20
N VAL A 161 -29.63 -9.15 -1.87
CA VAL A 161 -30.26 -10.39 -2.34
C VAL A 161 -29.86 -10.70 -3.78
N SER A 162 -29.74 -12.00 -4.07
CA SER A 162 -29.61 -12.49 -5.44
C SER A 162 -30.84 -12.10 -6.27
N PRO A 163 -30.66 -11.41 -7.42
CA PRO A 163 -31.79 -11.03 -8.27
C PRO A 163 -32.57 -12.24 -8.81
N ASP A 164 -31.87 -13.35 -9.07
CA ASP A 164 -32.45 -14.55 -9.66
C ASP A 164 -33.07 -15.50 -8.62
N ASN A 165 -32.58 -15.47 -7.37
CA ASN A 165 -33.07 -16.33 -6.30
C ASN A 165 -32.93 -15.67 -4.92
N PRO A 166 -33.93 -14.89 -4.47
CA PRO A 166 -33.87 -14.19 -3.18
C PRO A 166 -33.73 -15.09 -1.93
N SER A 167 -33.89 -16.41 -2.08
CA SER A 167 -33.70 -17.39 -1.01
C SER A 167 -32.31 -18.02 -1.00
N ASP A 168 -31.46 -17.74 -2.00
CA ASP A 168 -30.07 -18.17 -2.02
C ASP A 168 -29.25 -17.30 -1.06
N PRO A 169 -28.50 -17.89 -0.11
CA PRO A 169 -27.54 -17.13 0.69
C PRO A 169 -26.38 -16.57 -0.15
N ASP A 170 -26.15 -17.07 -1.37
CA ASP A 170 -25.16 -16.55 -2.29
C ASP A 170 -25.70 -15.32 -3.04
N ASN A 171 -25.02 -14.18 -2.92
CA ASN A 171 -25.39 -12.92 -3.56
C ASN A 171 -24.42 -12.46 -4.66
N CYS A 172 -23.52 -13.34 -5.14
CA CYS A 172 -22.51 -12.97 -6.14
C CYS A 172 -23.12 -12.28 -7.37
N ASN A 173 -24.30 -12.74 -7.82
CA ASN A 173 -24.99 -12.20 -9.00
C ASN A 173 -25.72 -10.87 -8.78
N ALA A 174 -25.75 -10.34 -7.56
CA ALA A 174 -26.18 -8.97 -7.31
C ALA A 174 -25.16 -7.95 -7.86
N CYS A 175 -23.90 -8.35 -8.01
CA CYS A 175 -22.79 -7.46 -8.37
C CYS A 175 -22.00 -7.94 -9.59
N HIS A 176 -21.63 -9.23 -9.63
CA HIS A 176 -20.77 -9.79 -10.66
C HIS A 176 -21.53 -10.14 -11.93
N HIS A 177 -20.93 -9.79 -13.05
CA HIS A 177 -21.40 -10.12 -14.38
C HIS A 177 -20.22 -10.40 -15.31
N ARG A 178 -20.51 -11.07 -16.42
CA ARG A 178 -19.62 -11.24 -17.56
C ARG A 178 -20.37 -10.99 -18.85
N TYR A 179 -19.68 -10.55 -19.89
CA TYR A 179 -20.27 -10.48 -21.22
C TYR A 179 -20.29 -11.88 -21.86
N ASP A 180 -21.44 -12.29 -22.39
CA ASP A 180 -21.61 -13.52 -23.17
C ASP A 180 -21.70 -13.13 -24.65
N GLU A 181 -20.64 -13.41 -25.41
CA GLU A 181 -20.57 -13.10 -26.84
C GLU A 181 -21.62 -13.88 -27.66
N ALA A 182 -21.98 -15.10 -27.27
CA ALA A 182 -22.97 -15.88 -28.00
C ALA A 182 -24.38 -15.30 -27.80
N LYS A 183 -24.67 -14.78 -26.61
CA LYS A 183 -25.96 -14.16 -26.27
C LYS A 183 -26.00 -12.65 -26.47
N GLN A 184 -24.87 -12.02 -26.78
CA GLN A 184 -24.70 -10.57 -26.93
C GLN A 184 -25.29 -9.77 -25.76
N ARG A 185 -25.07 -10.25 -24.53
CA ARG A 185 -25.59 -9.62 -23.30
C ARG A 185 -24.73 -9.96 -22.09
N ILE A 186 -24.84 -9.14 -21.05
CA ILE A 186 -24.30 -9.49 -19.74
C ILE A 186 -25.09 -10.65 -19.14
N VAL A 187 -24.37 -11.59 -18.55
CA VAL A 187 -24.90 -12.75 -17.83
C VAL A 187 -24.14 -12.92 -16.54
N THR A 188 -24.72 -13.67 -15.61
CA THR A 188 -24.00 -14.11 -14.42
C THR A 188 -23.74 -15.60 -14.49
N GLU A 189 -22.53 -16.00 -14.12
CA GLU A 189 -22.12 -17.40 -14.07
C GLU A 189 -21.24 -17.64 -12.86
N ARG A 190 -21.67 -18.58 -12.01
CA ARG A 190 -20.98 -18.90 -10.77
C ARG A 190 -19.57 -19.41 -11.03
N GLY A 191 -18.60 -18.94 -10.25
CA GLY A 191 -17.19 -19.30 -10.38
C GLY A 191 -16.43 -18.50 -11.43
N THR A 192 -17.09 -17.52 -12.08
CA THR A 192 -16.47 -16.60 -13.04
C THR A 192 -16.25 -15.21 -12.47
N GLU A 193 -16.67 -14.96 -11.22
CA GLU A 193 -16.58 -13.67 -10.54
C GLU A 193 -15.15 -13.15 -10.53
N SER A 194 -14.96 -11.84 -10.66
CA SER A 194 -13.62 -11.26 -10.67
C SER A 194 -13.66 -9.79 -10.29
N ALA A 195 -12.49 -9.20 -10.05
CA ALA A 195 -12.42 -7.78 -9.76
C ALA A 195 -12.90 -6.94 -10.96
N CYS A 196 -13.67 -5.88 -10.67
CA CYS A 196 -14.23 -5.00 -11.69
C CYS A 196 -13.14 -4.43 -12.63
N ILE A 197 -11.96 -4.11 -12.07
CA ILE A 197 -10.84 -3.48 -12.78
C ILE A 197 -10.24 -4.35 -13.90
N TYR A 198 -10.50 -5.66 -13.90
CA TYR A 198 -10.00 -6.53 -14.97
C TYR A 198 -10.68 -6.20 -16.31
N CYS A 199 -11.93 -5.73 -16.29
CA CYS A 199 -12.66 -5.30 -17.49
C CYS A 199 -12.88 -3.78 -17.51
N HIS A 200 -13.31 -3.19 -16.40
CA HIS A 200 -13.51 -1.76 -16.27
C HIS A 200 -12.17 -1.06 -16.04
N LYS A 201 -11.58 -0.48 -17.08
CA LYS A 201 -10.27 0.20 -16.99
C LYS A 201 -10.44 1.68 -16.58
N GLU A 202 -9.35 2.43 -16.48
CA GLU A 202 -9.39 3.85 -16.07
C GLU A 202 -10.26 4.72 -16.99
N VAL A 203 -10.26 4.39 -18.28
CA VAL A 203 -11.08 5.00 -19.31
C VAL A 203 -12.07 3.98 -19.87
N GLN A 204 -13.16 4.48 -20.43
CA GLN A 204 -14.06 3.66 -21.21
C GLN A 204 -13.31 3.08 -22.41
N THR A 205 -13.52 1.81 -22.69
CA THR A 205 -12.92 1.09 -23.81
C THR A 205 -13.76 1.23 -25.09
N ASP A 206 -13.14 0.99 -26.24
CA ASP A 206 -13.78 1.16 -27.57
C ASP A 206 -14.97 0.21 -27.80
N ASP A 207 -14.99 -0.94 -27.12
CA ASP A 207 -16.09 -1.91 -27.11
C ASP A 207 -17.24 -1.53 -26.16
N GLY A 208 -17.16 -0.35 -25.54
CA GLY A 208 -18.25 0.23 -24.74
C GLY A 208 -18.24 -0.17 -23.26
N VAL A 209 -17.20 -0.85 -22.76
CA VAL A 209 -17.08 -1.14 -21.33
C VAL A 209 -16.78 0.15 -20.57
N ARG A 210 -17.68 0.51 -19.65
CA ARG A 210 -17.57 1.72 -18.82
C ARG A 210 -16.26 1.75 -18.03
N SER A 211 -15.76 2.96 -17.77
CA SER A 211 -14.61 3.15 -16.89
C SER A 211 -14.88 2.59 -15.49
N ILE A 212 -13.82 2.24 -14.74
CA ILE A 212 -13.94 1.80 -13.35
C ILE A 212 -14.61 2.85 -12.48
N ARG A 213 -14.36 4.13 -12.76
CA ARG A 213 -14.97 5.25 -12.05
C ARG A 213 -16.49 5.23 -12.24
N ASP A 214 -16.96 5.15 -13.48
CA ASP A 214 -18.39 5.19 -13.77
C ASP A 214 -19.08 3.90 -13.31
N ALA A 215 -18.48 2.74 -13.60
CA ALA A 215 -19.01 1.45 -13.19
C ALA A 215 -19.14 1.34 -11.66
N SER A 216 -18.15 1.82 -10.90
CA SER A 216 -18.18 1.77 -9.43
C SER A 216 -19.21 2.75 -8.86
N HIS A 217 -19.32 3.99 -9.36
CA HIS A 217 -20.33 4.91 -8.86
C HIS A 217 -21.75 4.42 -9.21
N ASP A 218 -21.98 3.99 -10.45
CA ASP A 218 -23.28 3.50 -10.91
C ASP A 218 -23.73 2.23 -10.17
N ALA A 219 -22.81 1.38 -9.71
CA ALA A 219 -23.16 0.16 -8.98
C ALA A 219 -23.23 0.41 -7.47
N CYS A 220 -22.14 0.90 -6.86
CA CYS A 220 -22.01 0.98 -5.41
C CYS A 220 -22.92 2.07 -4.83
N VAL A 221 -22.84 3.28 -5.38
CA VAL A 221 -23.58 4.43 -4.82
C VAL A 221 -25.07 4.30 -5.12
N ALA A 222 -25.45 3.79 -6.29
CA ALA A 222 -26.87 3.55 -6.60
C ALA A 222 -27.49 2.52 -5.66
N CYS A 223 -26.81 1.41 -5.37
CA CYS A 223 -27.29 0.41 -4.41
C CYS A 223 -27.41 1.03 -3.00
N HIS A 224 -26.36 1.72 -2.53
CA HIS A 224 -26.38 2.37 -1.22
C HIS A 224 -27.50 3.42 -1.10
N LEU A 225 -27.70 4.23 -2.13
CA LEU A 225 -28.76 5.25 -2.17
C LEU A 225 -30.14 4.61 -2.15
N THR A 226 -30.35 3.55 -2.93
CA THR A 226 -31.62 2.81 -2.96
C THR A 226 -31.95 2.25 -1.59
N GLN A 227 -30.99 1.60 -0.93
CA GLN A 227 -31.15 1.04 0.42
C GLN A 227 -31.40 2.14 1.45
N LYS A 228 -30.65 3.25 1.39
CA LYS A 228 -30.84 4.40 2.28
C LYS A 228 -32.23 5.02 2.14
N ASN A 229 -32.75 5.12 0.92
CA ASN A 229 -34.11 5.63 0.65
C ASN A 229 -35.21 4.67 1.14
N GLN A 230 -34.86 3.43 1.44
CA GLN A 230 -35.74 2.42 2.04
C GLN A 230 -35.54 2.29 3.56
N ASP A 231 -34.82 3.24 4.19
CA ASP A 231 -34.42 3.21 5.60
C ASP A 231 -33.64 1.94 6.01
N VAL A 232 -32.98 1.30 5.04
CA VAL A 232 -32.09 0.16 5.27
C VAL A 232 -30.68 0.68 5.53
N LYS A 233 -29.99 0.07 6.51
CA LYS A 233 -28.59 0.37 6.78
C LYS A 233 -27.75 0.03 5.54
N ALA A 234 -27.13 1.04 4.96
CA ALA A 234 -26.35 0.93 3.74
C ALA A 234 -24.94 1.49 3.92
N GLY A 235 -24.07 1.28 2.93
CA GLY A 235 -22.78 1.94 2.88
C GLY A 235 -22.88 3.44 2.54
N PRO A 236 -21.74 4.13 2.47
CA PRO A 236 -21.67 5.56 2.21
C PRO A 236 -22.19 5.95 0.82
N VAL A 237 -22.84 7.12 0.73
CA VAL A 237 -23.30 7.75 -0.53
C VAL A 237 -22.57 9.07 -0.85
N GLU A 238 -21.81 9.60 0.10
CA GLU A 238 -21.06 10.85 -0.03
C GLU A 238 -19.61 10.59 -0.44
N CYS A 239 -18.99 11.54 -1.16
CA CYS A 239 -17.61 11.42 -1.63
C CYS A 239 -16.63 11.11 -0.48
N SER A 240 -16.74 11.86 0.61
CA SER A 240 -15.89 11.69 1.80
C SER A 240 -16.12 10.36 2.52
N GLY A 241 -17.32 9.79 2.42
CA GLY A 241 -17.65 8.50 3.02
C GLY A 241 -16.87 7.33 2.41
N CYS A 242 -16.48 7.45 1.13
CA CYS A 242 -15.67 6.44 0.44
C CYS A 242 -14.19 6.83 0.30
N HIS A 243 -13.91 8.11 0.08
CA HIS A 243 -12.61 8.57 -0.43
C HIS A 243 -11.77 9.38 0.54
N ARG A 244 -12.23 9.66 1.77
CA ARG A 244 -11.42 10.39 2.75
C ARG A 244 -10.53 9.41 3.53
N ALA A 245 -9.23 9.67 3.58
CA ALA A 245 -8.25 8.75 4.16
C ALA A 245 -8.53 8.39 5.63
N ASP A 246 -8.88 9.37 6.46
CA ASP A 246 -9.30 9.17 7.85
C ASP A 246 -10.58 8.31 7.97
N VAL A 247 -11.59 8.52 7.13
CA VAL A 247 -12.83 7.72 7.12
C VAL A 247 -12.54 6.30 6.70
N ARG A 248 -11.67 6.11 5.69
CA ARG A 248 -11.26 4.78 5.26
C ARG A 248 -10.52 4.01 6.35
N ALA A 249 -9.67 4.69 7.12
CA ALA A 249 -8.95 4.10 8.25
C ALA A 249 -9.90 3.62 9.37
N GLU A 250 -11.10 4.19 9.47
CA GLU A 250 -12.11 3.84 10.46
C GLU A 250 -13.20 2.89 9.93
N MET A 251 -13.12 2.45 8.67
CA MET A 251 -14.09 1.52 8.09
C MET A 251 -14.12 0.20 8.88
N PRO A 252 -15.28 -0.46 9.01
CA PRO A 252 -15.38 -1.73 9.71
C PRO A 252 -14.46 -2.79 9.12
N VAL A 253 -13.66 -3.42 9.97
CA VAL A 253 -12.78 -4.54 9.61
C VAL A 253 -13.29 -5.80 10.28
N VAL A 254 -13.50 -6.85 9.47
CA VAL A 254 -13.75 -8.20 9.94
C VAL A 254 -12.40 -8.91 10.04
N PRO A 255 -11.84 -9.09 11.25
CA PRO A 255 -10.65 -9.89 11.42
C PRO A 255 -10.97 -11.32 10.98
N ASP A 256 -10.00 -11.97 10.31
CA ASP A 256 -10.11 -13.37 9.88
C ASP A 256 -11.35 -13.66 9.00
N ALA A 257 -11.70 -12.71 8.14
CA ALA A 257 -12.79 -12.86 7.17
C ALA A 257 -12.69 -14.24 6.46
N PRO A 258 -13.79 -15.03 6.45
CA PRO A 258 -13.83 -16.35 5.84
C PRO A 258 -13.29 -16.38 4.41
N ARG A 259 -12.80 -17.56 4.01
CA ARG A 259 -12.27 -17.78 2.67
C ARG A 259 -13.37 -17.56 1.61
N MET A 260 -13.13 -16.60 0.72
CA MET A 260 -13.97 -16.32 -0.44
C MET A 260 -13.95 -17.50 -1.42
N LYS A 261 -15.05 -18.23 -1.57
CA LYS A 261 -15.08 -19.46 -2.37
C LYS A 261 -15.39 -19.17 -3.84
N ARG A 262 -14.44 -19.50 -4.72
CA ARG A 262 -14.55 -19.33 -6.18
C ARG A 262 -13.89 -20.49 -6.94
N ASN A 263 -13.95 -21.70 -6.38
CA ASN A 263 -13.35 -22.92 -6.93
C ASN A 263 -11.83 -22.85 -7.15
N GLN A 264 -11.14 -21.99 -6.41
CA GLN A 264 -9.68 -21.91 -6.41
C GLN A 264 -9.05 -23.13 -5.71
N PRO A 265 -7.87 -23.58 -6.16
CA PRO A 265 -7.18 -24.71 -5.54
C PRO A 265 -6.59 -24.33 -4.16
N ASP A 266 -6.40 -25.33 -3.29
CA ASP A 266 -5.72 -25.12 -2.00
C ASP A 266 -4.19 -25.04 -2.18
N ALA A 267 -3.65 -25.86 -3.09
CA ALA A 267 -2.24 -25.85 -3.47
C ALA A 267 -2.07 -25.83 -4.99
N VAL A 268 -0.98 -25.24 -5.47
CA VAL A 268 -0.68 -25.12 -6.91
C VAL A 268 0.70 -25.67 -7.21
N PHE A 269 0.78 -26.59 -8.17
CA PHE A 269 2.04 -27.07 -8.73
C PHE A 269 2.54 -26.12 -9.83
N MET A 270 3.43 -25.20 -9.46
CA MET A 270 4.01 -24.20 -10.35
C MET A 270 5.28 -24.72 -10.99
N THR A 271 5.40 -24.52 -12.31
CA THR A 271 6.53 -25.03 -13.09
C THR A 271 7.18 -23.89 -13.86
N GLY A 272 8.50 -23.94 -14.03
CA GLY A 272 9.25 -22.95 -14.81
C GLY A 272 9.02 -23.02 -16.33
N GLY A 273 8.01 -23.77 -16.80
CA GLY A 273 7.78 -24.09 -18.20
C GLY A 273 8.96 -24.81 -18.89
N THR A 274 8.82 -25.10 -20.18
CA THR A 274 9.93 -25.54 -21.03
C THR A 274 10.03 -24.64 -22.25
N THR A 275 11.25 -24.24 -22.63
CA THR A 275 11.49 -23.47 -23.87
C THR A 275 11.44 -24.36 -25.13
N GLY A 276 10.61 -25.41 -25.13
CA GLY A 276 10.56 -26.45 -26.17
C GLY A 276 9.88 -27.73 -25.68
N LYS A 277 9.27 -28.48 -26.61
CA LYS A 277 8.48 -29.70 -26.31
C LYS A 277 9.33 -30.91 -25.89
N ASP A 278 10.65 -30.85 -26.05
CA ASP A 278 11.55 -32.03 -25.93
C ASP A 278 12.35 -32.10 -24.62
N LYS A 279 12.05 -31.27 -23.62
CA LYS A 279 12.77 -31.31 -22.34
C LYS A 279 12.05 -32.22 -21.37
N ALA A 280 12.75 -33.27 -20.92
CA ALA A 280 12.25 -34.22 -19.92
C ALA A 280 12.31 -33.69 -18.47
N VAL A 281 13.09 -32.63 -18.22
CA VAL A 281 13.39 -32.13 -16.86
C VAL A 281 13.34 -30.60 -16.80
N TYR A 282 12.71 -30.05 -15.76
CA TYR A 282 12.70 -28.61 -15.46
C TYR A 282 14.09 -28.11 -15.03
N ARG A 283 14.42 -26.84 -15.36
CA ARG A 283 15.73 -26.23 -15.02
C ARG A 283 15.93 -26.00 -13.52
N MET A 284 14.85 -25.62 -12.83
CA MET A 284 14.76 -25.55 -11.37
C MET A 284 13.77 -26.60 -10.90
N SER A 285 13.86 -26.96 -9.63
CA SER A 285 12.80 -27.72 -8.97
C SER A 285 11.46 -26.99 -9.09
N PRO A 286 10.36 -27.68 -9.39
CA PRO A 286 9.03 -27.07 -9.32
C PRO A 286 8.75 -26.47 -7.94
N VAL A 287 7.80 -25.54 -7.90
CA VAL A 287 7.34 -24.91 -6.67
C VAL A 287 5.94 -25.44 -6.40
N VAL A 288 5.75 -26.11 -5.26
CA VAL A 288 4.40 -26.33 -4.76
C VAL A 288 4.04 -25.16 -3.85
N PHE A 289 3.02 -24.41 -4.27
CA PHE A 289 2.60 -23.17 -3.66
C PHE A 289 1.32 -23.39 -2.84
N ASP A 290 1.33 -22.99 -1.57
CA ASP A 290 0.15 -23.03 -0.69
C ASP A 290 -0.74 -21.82 -0.97
N HIS A 291 -1.66 -21.97 -1.93
CA HIS A 291 -2.55 -20.90 -2.35
C HIS A 291 -3.52 -20.49 -1.23
N LYS A 292 -4.04 -21.46 -0.47
CA LYS A 292 -4.98 -21.21 0.63
C LYS A 292 -4.39 -20.38 1.76
N GLN A 293 -3.14 -20.64 2.14
CA GLN A 293 -2.46 -19.84 3.16
C GLN A 293 -2.26 -18.41 2.66
N HIS A 294 -1.85 -18.23 1.41
CA HIS A 294 -1.66 -16.91 0.83
C HIS A 294 -2.97 -16.12 0.65
N GLU A 295 -4.10 -16.80 0.39
CA GLU A 295 -5.42 -16.16 0.39
C GLU A 295 -5.76 -15.53 1.76
N THR A 296 -5.26 -16.13 2.84
CA THR A 296 -5.49 -15.67 4.22
C THR A 296 -4.56 -14.52 4.58
N ALA A 297 -3.32 -14.56 4.10
CA ALA A 297 -2.32 -13.52 4.36
C ALA A 297 -2.49 -12.27 3.46
N ALA A 298 -2.97 -12.43 2.23
CA ALA A 298 -3.14 -11.33 1.28
C ALA A 298 -4.42 -10.52 1.52
N ALA A 299 -4.36 -9.21 1.29
CA ALA A 299 -5.51 -8.31 1.41
C ALA A 299 -6.59 -8.56 0.34
N SER A 300 -6.19 -9.03 -0.85
CA SER A 300 -7.10 -9.41 -1.93
C SER A 300 -6.40 -10.31 -2.95
N CYS A 301 -7.19 -10.98 -3.80
CA CYS A 301 -6.66 -11.76 -4.94
C CYS A 301 -5.81 -10.90 -5.88
N ARG A 302 -6.11 -9.60 -5.99
CA ARG A 302 -5.47 -8.65 -6.92
C ARG A 302 -4.01 -8.34 -6.57
N VAL A 303 -3.57 -8.64 -5.34
CA VAL A 303 -2.18 -8.48 -4.95
C VAL A 303 -1.27 -9.32 -5.85
N CYS A 304 -1.72 -10.51 -6.25
CA CYS A 304 -1.00 -11.39 -7.17
C CYS A 304 -1.63 -11.39 -8.57
N HIS A 305 -2.95 -11.56 -8.65
CA HIS A 305 -3.72 -11.54 -9.88
C HIS A 305 -3.97 -10.10 -10.34
N HIS A 306 -2.93 -9.42 -10.80
CA HIS A 306 -3.01 -7.99 -11.06
C HIS A 306 -3.81 -7.62 -12.33
N GLU A 307 -4.02 -8.57 -13.25
CA GLU A 307 -4.74 -8.35 -14.52
C GLU A 307 -5.93 -9.31 -14.73
N SER A 308 -5.83 -10.55 -14.28
CA SER A 308 -6.91 -11.55 -14.33
C SER A 308 -6.67 -12.65 -13.28
N LEU A 309 -7.71 -13.45 -12.99
CA LEU A 309 -7.60 -14.63 -12.12
C LEU A 309 -7.00 -15.85 -12.83
N GLU A 310 -6.42 -15.69 -14.02
CA GLU A 310 -5.77 -16.78 -14.73
C GLU A 310 -4.37 -17.09 -14.16
N SER A 311 -3.81 -18.22 -14.57
CA SER A 311 -2.43 -18.59 -14.21
C SER A 311 -1.43 -17.55 -14.74
N CYS A 312 -0.43 -17.21 -13.93
CA CYS A 312 0.66 -16.32 -14.30
C CYS A 312 1.33 -16.73 -15.62
N SER A 313 1.44 -18.04 -15.87
CA SER A 313 2.10 -18.60 -17.05
C SER A 313 1.36 -18.37 -18.38
N GLN A 314 0.11 -17.87 -18.34
CA GLN A 314 -0.63 -17.48 -19.55
C GLN A 314 -0.03 -16.23 -20.21
N CYS A 315 0.59 -15.35 -19.41
CA CYS A 315 1.22 -14.12 -19.87
C CYS A 315 2.73 -14.12 -19.62
N HIS A 316 3.18 -14.69 -18.50
CA HIS A 316 4.58 -14.75 -18.10
C HIS A 316 5.19 -16.10 -18.46
N THR A 317 5.63 -16.23 -19.70
CA THR A 317 6.34 -17.43 -20.16
C THR A 317 7.83 -17.37 -19.83
N PRO A 318 8.58 -18.47 -19.92
CA PRO A 318 10.03 -18.45 -19.70
C PRO A 318 10.79 -17.55 -20.68
N ALA A 319 10.27 -17.38 -21.90
CA ALA A 319 10.82 -16.49 -22.92
C ALA A 319 10.28 -15.05 -22.82
N GLY A 320 9.19 -14.85 -22.07
CA GLY A 320 8.35 -13.64 -22.16
C GLY A 320 7.37 -13.77 -23.33
N ASP A 321 6.20 -13.15 -23.18
CA ASP A 321 5.16 -13.08 -24.21
C ASP A 321 4.64 -11.64 -24.29
N GLU A 322 4.12 -11.24 -25.45
CA GLU A 322 3.57 -9.91 -25.67
C GLU A 322 2.43 -9.59 -24.70
N LYS A 323 1.56 -10.58 -24.38
CA LYS A 323 0.48 -10.42 -23.41
C LYS A 323 0.97 -10.02 -22.02
N GLY A 324 2.15 -10.51 -21.63
CA GLY A 324 2.80 -10.18 -20.36
C GLY A 324 3.77 -9.00 -20.44
N GLY A 325 3.73 -8.20 -21.52
CA GLY A 325 4.68 -7.10 -21.73
C GLY A 325 6.14 -7.59 -21.81
N PHE A 326 6.35 -8.83 -22.27
CA PHE A 326 7.63 -9.53 -22.28
C PHE A 326 8.28 -9.74 -20.90
N VAL A 327 7.53 -9.58 -19.81
CA VAL A 327 7.99 -9.95 -18.47
C VAL A 327 8.09 -11.48 -18.39
N ARG A 328 9.31 -12.00 -18.23
CA ARG A 328 9.57 -13.43 -18.16
C ARG A 328 9.07 -14.00 -16.84
N LEU A 329 8.76 -15.31 -16.82
CA LEU A 329 8.33 -16.03 -15.63
C LEU A 329 9.28 -15.85 -14.43
N GLU A 330 10.59 -15.88 -14.67
CA GLU A 330 11.59 -15.64 -13.62
C GLU A 330 11.43 -14.24 -12.99
N GLN A 331 11.16 -13.22 -13.81
CA GLN A 331 10.99 -11.84 -13.34
C GLN A 331 9.67 -11.69 -12.58
N ALA A 332 8.57 -12.26 -13.10
CA ALA A 332 7.28 -12.24 -12.44
C ALA A 332 7.31 -12.88 -11.04
N MET A 333 8.16 -13.88 -10.81
CA MET A 333 8.26 -14.58 -9.52
C MET A 333 9.30 -13.97 -8.55
N HIS A 334 10.33 -13.30 -9.06
CA HIS A 334 11.50 -12.90 -8.25
C HIS A 334 11.82 -11.40 -8.23
N ALA A 335 11.01 -10.54 -8.86
CA ALA A 335 11.24 -9.10 -8.86
C ALA A 335 11.20 -8.50 -7.44
N GLN A 336 12.34 -8.10 -6.89
CA GLN A 336 12.47 -7.65 -5.49
C GLN A 336 11.64 -6.40 -5.12
N THR A 337 11.15 -5.66 -6.11
CA THR A 337 10.41 -4.40 -5.92
C THR A 337 8.94 -4.52 -6.27
N ASP A 338 8.49 -5.67 -6.76
CA ASP A 338 7.11 -5.87 -7.21
C ASP A 338 6.35 -6.77 -6.23
N SER A 339 5.29 -6.24 -5.63
CA SER A 339 4.43 -6.96 -4.69
C SER A 339 3.62 -8.09 -5.33
N ALA A 340 3.50 -8.12 -6.67
CA ALA A 340 2.90 -9.26 -7.37
C ALA A 340 3.84 -10.46 -7.48
N SER A 341 5.14 -10.29 -7.19
CA SER A 341 6.11 -11.36 -7.16
C SER A 341 6.30 -11.94 -5.75
N CYS A 342 6.68 -13.22 -5.66
CA CYS A 342 6.93 -13.89 -4.38
C CYS A 342 8.01 -13.14 -3.58
N VAL A 343 9.16 -12.86 -4.22
CA VAL A 343 10.30 -12.22 -3.54
C VAL A 343 9.99 -10.78 -3.16
N GLY A 344 9.34 -10.02 -4.04
CA GLY A 344 9.03 -8.62 -3.77
C GLY A 344 8.00 -8.45 -2.67
N CYS A 345 6.93 -9.26 -2.65
CA CYS A 345 5.96 -9.28 -1.55
C CYS A 345 6.65 -9.65 -0.23
N HIS A 346 7.41 -10.74 -0.19
CA HIS A 346 8.12 -11.14 1.04
C HIS A 346 9.11 -10.07 1.51
N THR A 347 9.80 -9.38 0.59
CA THR A 347 10.70 -8.26 0.92
C THR A 347 9.96 -7.04 1.46
N GLN A 348 8.69 -6.85 1.07
CA GLN A 348 7.85 -5.80 1.66
C GLN A 348 7.44 -6.19 3.09
N GLU A 349 7.08 -7.45 3.31
CA GLU A 349 6.75 -7.99 4.63
C GLU A 349 7.90 -7.86 5.63
N THR A 350 9.16 -8.01 5.18
CA THR A 350 10.32 -7.82 6.05
C THR A 350 10.56 -6.37 6.50
N ARG A 351 9.77 -5.40 5.99
CA ARG A 351 9.84 -3.99 6.42
C ARG A 351 8.94 -3.68 7.61
N LYS A 352 8.09 -4.63 8.03
CA LYS A 352 7.30 -4.50 9.26
C LYS A 352 8.22 -4.33 10.47
N THR A 353 7.75 -3.60 11.47
CA THR A 353 8.49 -3.23 12.68
C THR A 353 9.17 -4.43 13.36
N ASP A 354 8.52 -5.59 13.38
CA ASP A 354 9.05 -6.82 13.99
C ASP A 354 10.18 -7.49 13.20
N CYS A 355 10.36 -7.14 11.93
CA CYS A 355 11.35 -7.72 11.01
C CYS A 355 12.45 -6.73 10.62
N ALA A 356 12.11 -5.43 10.55
CA ALA A 356 12.93 -4.39 9.96
C ALA A 356 14.25 -4.16 10.70
N GLY A 357 14.29 -4.42 12.02
CA GLY A 357 15.51 -4.29 12.82
C GLY A 357 16.69 -5.11 12.28
N CYS A 358 16.42 -6.29 11.71
CA CYS A 358 17.43 -7.11 11.04
C CYS A 358 17.46 -6.88 9.53
N HIS A 359 16.30 -6.85 8.87
CA HIS A 359 16.21 -6.89 7.41
C HIS A 359 16.52 -5.55 6.71
N ASP A 360 16.46 -4.41 7.40
CA ASP A 360 16.76 -3.10 6.80
C ASP A 360 18.26 -2.90 6.51
N VAL A 361 19.12 -3.52 7.32
CA VAL A 361 20.59 -3.43 7.22
C VAL A 361 21.21 -4.60 6.46
N MET A 362 20.45 -5.66 6.21
CA MET A 362 20.91 -6.78 5.40
C MET A 362 21.05 -6.37 3.94
N PRO A 363 22.19 -6.65 3.29
CA PRO A 363 22.29 -6.47 1.85
C PRO A 363 21.20 -7.29 1.16
N ARG A 364 20.48 -6.68 0.22
CA ARG A 364 19.61 -7.39 -0.72
C ARG A 364 20.48 -8.11 -1.75
N ALA A 365 21.27 -9.05 -1.26
CA ALA A 365 22.21 -9.82 -2.04
C ALA A 365 21.47 -10.83 -2.92
N ARG A 366 22.22 -11.44 -3.83
CA ARG A 366 21.74 -12.57 -4.63
C ARG A 366 21.28 -13.68 -3.70
N MET A 367 20.10 -14.24 -3.96
CA MET A 367 19.56 -15.39 -3.23
C MET A 367 20.60 -16.53 -3.19
N THR A 368 20.72 -17.16 -2.02
CA THR A 368 21.59 -18.32 -1.78
C THR A 368 20.86 -19.63 -2.13
N GLU A 369 21.61 -20.71 -2.35
CA GLU A 369 21.02 -22.03 -2.63
C GLU A 369 19.99 -22.46 -1.57
N ASN A 370 20.26 -22.17 -0.28
CA ASN A 370 19.35 -22.45 0.82
C ASN A 370 18.03 -21.68 0.68
N SER A 371 18.07 -20.41 0.27
CA SER A 371 16.85 -19.61 0.04
C SER A 371 16.08 -20.06 -1.20
N CYS A 372 16.74 -20.60 -2.23
CA CYS A 372 16.07 -21.14 -3.42
C CYS A 372 15.21 -22.36 -3.06
N GLN A 373 15.74 -23.26 -2.22
CA GLN A 373 15.09 -24.52 -1.84
C GLN A 373 13.85 -24.35 -0.94
N VAL A 374 13.64 -23.16 -0.35
CA VAL A 374 12.41 -22.86 0.40
C VAL A 374 11.19 -22.91 -0.51
N CYS A 375 11.29 -22.32 -1.70
CA CYS A 375 10.21 -22.32 -2.68
C CYS A 375 10.35 -23.47 -3.69
N HIS A 376 11.56 -23.71 -4.20
CA HIS A 376 11.84 -24.79 -5.16
C HIS A 376 11.90 -26.14 -4.43
N ASN A 377 10.74 -26.60 -4.00
CA ASN A 377 10.54 -27.59 -2.96
C ASN A 377 10.11 -28.98 -3.47
N ASP A 378 9.79 -29.14 -4.76
CA ASP A 378 9.61 -30.46 -5.36
C ASP A 378 10.96 -31.03 -5.83
N PRO A 379 11.49 -32.11 -5.22
CA PRO A 379 12.73 -32.73 -5.67
C PRO A 379 12.58 -33.41 -7.04
N ASP A 380 11.36 -33.79 -7.44
CA ASP A 380 11.08 -34.41 -8.72
C ASP A 380 10.91 -33.36 -9.83
N ARG A 381 12.00 -33.18 -10.58
CA ARG A 381 12.09 -32.23 -11.69
C ARG A 381 11.52 -32.75 -13.00
N THR A 382 10.95 -33.94 -13.05
CA THR A 382 10.36 -34.48 -14.27
C THR A 382 9.24 -33.57 -14.78
N VAL A 383 9.22 -33.36 -16.10
CA VAL A 383 8.22 -32.48 -16.73
C VAL A 383 6.86 -33.15 -16.72
N VAL A 384 5.87 -32.46 -16.16
CA VAL A 384 4.48 -32.91 -16.08
C VAL A 384 3.61 -32.01 -16.95
N HIS A 385 3.02 -32.59 -17.99
CA HIS A 385 2.09 -31.87 -18.86
C HIS A 385 0.62 -32.09 -18.47
N ASP A 386 0.30 -33.27 -17.94
CA ASP A 386 -1.06 -33.65 -17.57
C ASP A 386 -1.59 -32.83 -16.39
N PRO A 387 -2.72 -32.10 -16.55
CA PRO A 387 -3.33 -31.32 -15.47
C PRO A 387 -3.70 -32.15 -14.24
N GLU A 388 -4.16 -33.39 -14.39
CA GLU A 388 -4.53 -34.24 -13.25
C GLU A 388 -3.31 -34.63 -12.43
N MET A 389 -2.20 -35.03 -13.09
CA MET A 389 -0.94 -35.25 -12.39
C MET A 389 -0.40 -33.99 -11.70
N LYS A 390 -0.53 -32.81 -12.31
CA LYS A 390 -0.14 -31.55 -11.65
C LYS A 390 -0.95 -31.31 -10.38
N LYS A 391 -2.26 -31.52 -10.45
CA LYS A 391 -3.15 -31.41 -9.29
C LYS A 391 -2.77 -32.43 -8.22
N MET A 392 -2.56 -33.69 -8.59
CA MET A 392 -2.12 -34.74 -7.66
C MET A 392 -0.81 -34.37 -6.96
N ARG A 393 0.18 -33.82 -7.69
CA ARG A 393 1.42 -33.34 -7.09
C ARG A 393 1.20 -32.18 -6.13
N ALA A 394 0.31 -31.24 -6.48
CA ALA A 394 -0.07 -30.15 -5.60
C ALA A 394 -0.76 -30.67 -4.33
N ASP A 395 -1.69 -31.62 -4.45
CA ASP A 395 -2.45 -32.18 -3.32
C ASP A 395 -1.61 -33.10 -2.42
N THR A 396 -0.57 -33.74 -2.99
CA THR A 396 0.39 -34.58 -2.24
C THR A 396 1.41 -33.73 -1.48
N PHE A 397 1.39 -32.41 -1.66
CA PHE A 397 2.13 -31.50 -0.82
C PHE A 397 1.60 -31.54 0.60
N VAL A 398 2.21 -32.42 1.39
CA VAL A 398 2.41 -32.13 2.79
C VAL A 398 3.32 -30.92 2.77
N ALA A 399 2.79 -29.73 3.09
CA ALA A 399 3.63 -28.59 3.43
C ALA A 399 4.71 -29.17 4.34
N ALA A 400 5.94 -29.29 3.81
CA ALA A 400 6.97 -30.09 4.46
C ALA A 400 7.04 -29.50 5.86
N ALA A 401 6.50 -30.24 6.83
CA ALA A 401 6.12 -29.70 8.12
C ALA A 401 7.36 -28.99 8.59
N SER A 402 7.31 -27.65 8.59
CA SER A 402 8.45 -26.74 8.73
C SER A 402 9.48 -27.45 9.56
N ASP A 403 10.56 -27.96 8.93
CA ASP A 403 11.56 -28.80 9.59
C ASP A 403 11.76 -28.21 10.98
N GLN A 404 11.33 -28.95 12.02
CA GLN A 404 11.03 -28.42 13.35
C GLN A 404 11.97 -27.27 13.66
N TYR A 405 11.47 -26.04 13.76
CA TYR A 405 12.29 -24.88 14.06
C TYR A 405 13.23 -25.26 15.20
N GLN A 406 14.54 -25.26 14.95
CA GLN A 406 15.51 -25.74 15.93
C GLN A 406 15.89 -24.58 16.84
N PRO A 407 15.40 -24.53 18.10
CA PRO A 407 15.84 -23.53 19.04
C PRO A 407 17.29 -23.80 19.47
N VAL A 408 18.02 -22.73 19.75
CA VAL A 408 19.30 -22.81 20.44
C VAL A 408 19.02 -22.98 21.94
N MET A 409 19.79 -23.84 22.61
CA MET A 409 19.63 -24.04 24.05
C MET A 409 19.91 -22.73 24.80
N PRO A 410 19.09 -22.33 25.79
CA PRO A 410 19.27 -21.06 26.50
C PRO A 410 20.66 -20.86 27.11
N LYS A 411 21.33 -21.93 27.53
CA LYS A 411 22.68 -21.92 28.11
C LYS A 411 23.78 -21.54 27.10
N ASP A 412 23.52 -21.71 25.80
CA ASP A 412 24.47 -21.45 24.73
C ASP A 412 24.36 -19.99 24.22
N ILE A 413 23.43 -19.21 24.79
CA ILE A 413 23.26 -17.77 24.53
C ILE A 413 23.75 -17.00 25.76
N PRO A 414 24.80 -16.17 25.65
CA PRO A 414 25.29 -15.36 26.77
C PRO A 414 24.20 -14.45 27.34
N GLU A 415 24.07 -14.42 28.67
CA GLU A 415 23.10 -13.56 29.36
C GLU A 415 23.39 -12.07 29.12
N THR A 416 24.67 -11.68 29.27
CA THR A 416 25.16 -10.31 29.09
C THR A 416 26.51 -10.35 28.41
N VAL A 417 26.74 -9.42 27.48
CA VAL A 417 28.03 -9.22 26.80
C VAL A 417 28.56 -7.84 27.18
N THR A 418 29.81 -7.76 27.64
CA THR A 418 30.46 -6.49 27.96
C THR A 418 31.27 -6.00 26.77
N ILE A 419 30.86 -4.89 26.17
CA ILE A 419 31.51 -4.28 25.00
C ILE A 419 32.41 -3.14 25.48
N GLY A 420 33.71 -3.44 25.65
CA GLY A 420 34.69 -2.52 26.26
C GLY A 420 35.86 -2.10 25.36
N VAL A 421 35.98 -2.65 24.15
CA VAL A 421 37.15 -2.44 23.27
C VAL A 421 37.35 -0.98 22.84
N LEU A 422 36.30 -0.15 22.89
CA LEU A 422 36.32 1.29 22.59
C LEU A 422 36.16 2.17 23.84
N SER A 423 36.30 1.61 25.05
CA SER A 423 36.01 2.34 26.29
C SER A 423 37.07 3.40 26.59
N ASP A 424 36.78 4.64 26.18
CA ASP A 424 37.57 5.83 26.47
C ASP A 424 36.76 6.81 27.32
N ALA A 425 35.95 7.66 26.69
CA ALA A 425 35.09 8.66 27.36
C ALA A 425 33.87 8.09 28.11
N TYR A 426 33.49 6.85 27.81
CA TYR A 426 32.36 6.14 28.43
C TYR A 426 32.80 4.77 28.95
N GLN A 427 32.13 4.28 29.99
CA GLN A 427 32.32 2.93 30.53
C GLN A 427 31.96 1.87 29.47
N PRO A 428 32.47 0.63 29.59
CA PRO A 428 32.04 -0.48 28.75
C PRO A 428 30.53 -0.66 28.76
N SER A 429 29.92 -0.88 27.59
CA SER A 429 28.48 -1.15 27.50
C SER A 429 28.19 -2.56 28.02
N ARG A 430 27.19 -2.70 28.89
CA ARG A 430 26.69 -3.99 29.38
C ARG A 430 25.46 -4.38 28.57
N PHE A 431 25.67 -5.05 27.44
CA PHE A 431 24.60 -5.40 26.51
C PHE A 431 23.81 -6.62 27.01
N PRO A 432 22.48 -6.51 27.23
CA PRO A 432 21.64 -7.62 27.71
C PRO A 432 21.31 -8.60 26.58
N HIS A 433 22.33 -9.32 26.10
CA HIS A 433 22.32 -10.14 24.88
C HIS A 433 21.16 -11.14 24.82
N LYS A 434 21.02 -12.00 25.85
CA LYS A 434 19.94 -12.99 25.87
C LYS A 434 18.54 -12.36 25.87
N LYS A 435 18.34 -11.29 26.64
CA LYS A 435 17.06 -10.57 26.70
C LYS A 435 16.64 -10.01 25.34
N VAL A 436 17.58 -9.46 24.58
CA VAL A 436 17.32 -8.94 23.23
C VAL A 436 16.95 -10.09 22.29
N MET A 437 17.72 -11.18 22.28
CA MET A 437 17.43 -12.34 21.45
C MET A 437 16.07 -12.99 21.77
N ASP A 438 15.73 -13.12 23.05
CA ASP A 438 14.43 -13.65 23.48
C ASP A 438 13.28 -12.71 23.08
N GLY A 439 13.53 -11.39 23.04
CA GLY A 439 12.57 -10.40 22.56
C GLY A 439 12.33 -10.47 21.05
N ILE A 440 13.40 -10.65 20.26
CA ILE A 440 13.31 -10.84 18.81
C ILE A 440 12.58 -12.15 18.49
N ALA A 441 12.95 -13.25 19.16
CA ALA A 441 12.34 -14.56 18.92
C ALA A 441 10.82 -14.54 19.13
N ARG A 442 10.34 -13.87 20.20
CA ARG A 442 8.90 -13.71 20.46
C ARG A 442 8.17 -12.87 19.42
N ARG A 443 8.83 -11.87 18.84
CA ARG A 443 8.20 -11.01 17.82
C ARG A 443 8.01 -11.72 16.48
N VAL A 444 8.79 -12.77 16.20
CA VAL A 444 8.72 -13.50 14.93
C VAL A 444 8.03 -14.86 15.04
N GLU A 445 7.69 -15.32 16.25
CA GLU A 445 7.20 -16.69 16.51
C GLU A 445 5.88 -17.00 15.79
N ASP A 446 5.01 -16.01 15.64
CA ASP A 446 3.70 -16.15 14.98
C ASP A 446 3.77 -15.92 13.45
N SER A 447 4.96 -15.62 12.91
CA SER A 447 5.11 -15.38 11.47
C SER A 447 5.43 -16.66 10.72
N ASP A 448 4.44 -17.19 10.00
CA ASP A 448 4.64 -18.32 9.08
C ASP A 448 5.77 -18.07 8.08
N LEU A 449 5.89 -16.84 7.57
CA LEU A 449 6.95 -16.45 6.65
C LEU A 449 8.32 -16.56 7.32
N ALA A 450 8.48 -16.01 8.53
CA ALA A 450 9.73 -16.11 9.28
C ALA A 450 10.06 -17.57 9.60
N ASN A 451 9.09 -18.36 10.08
CA ASN A 451 9.26 -19.76 10.45
C ASN A 451 9.62 -20.66 9.25
N THR A 452 9.19 -20.28 8.05
CA THR A 452 9.50 -21.00 6.81
C THR A 452 10.90 -20.67 6.28
N PHE A 453 11.30 -19.39 6.32
CA PHE A 453 12.60 -18.95 5.79
C PHE A 453 13.75 -19.08 6.81
N HIS A 454 13.46 -19.02 8.10
CA HIS A 454 14.42 -19.18 9.19
C HIS A 454 14.34 -20.59 9.79
N LYS A 455 14.90 -21.58 9.08
CA LYS A 455 14.84 -23.01 9.47
C LYS A 455 15.39 -23.34 10.87
N ASN A 456 16.13 -22.43 11.51
CA ASN A 456 16.61 -22.57 12.87
C ASN A 456 16.89 -21.21 13.53
N GLN A 457 16.96 -21.18 14.86
CA GLN A 457 17.22 -19.96 15.62
C GLN A 457 18.61 -19.35 15.34
N GLN A 458 19.59 -20.14 14.90
CA GLN A 458 20.92 -19.62 14.54
C GLN A 458 20.87 -18.72 13.28
N THR A 459 19.81 -18.82 12.48
CA THR A 459 19.56 -17.90 11.36
C THR A 459 19.25 -16.49 11.88
N LEU A 460 18.53 -16.37 13.00
CA LEU A 460 18.25 -15.08 13.64
C LEU A 460 19.53 -14.42 14.16
N CYS A 461 20.50 -15.20 14.64
CA CYS A 461 21.79 -14.69 15.10
C CYS A 461 22.52 -13.91 13.99
N MET A 462 22.35 -14.30 12.73
CA MET A 462 22.97 -13.63 11.58
C MET A 462 22.39 -12.23 11.31
N GLY A 463 21.27 -11.86 11.95
CA GLY A 463 20.75 -10.50 11.93
C GLY A 463 21.71 -9.47 12.51
N CYS A 464 22.49 -9.86 13.52
CA CYS A 464 23.56 -9.05 14.08
C CYS A 464 24.94 -9.56 13.67
N HIS A 465 25.15 -10.88 13.75
CA HIS A 465 26.40 -11.56 13.39
C HIS A 465 26.48 -11.87 11.89
N HIS A 466 26.30 -10.84 11.07
CA HIS A 466 26.25 -10.94 9.62
C HIS A 466 27.62 -11.24 8.99
N ASN A 467 27.62 -11.62 7.70
CA ASN A 467 28.83 -11.87 6.89
C ASN A 467 29.79 -12.95 7.46
N SER A 468 29.27 -13.83 8.33
CA SER A 468 29.95 -15.02 8.83
C SER A 468 29.02 -16.24 8.72
N PRO A 469 29.56 -17.47 8.63
CA PRO A 469 28.72 -18.67 8.69
C PRO A 469 27.93 -18.74 10.00
N SER A 470 26.70 -19.26 9.93
CA SER A 470 25.87 -19.50 11.10
C SER A 470 26.60 -20.38 12.13
N SER A 471 26.69 -19.90 13.38
CA SER A 471 27.46 -20.53 14.45
C SER A 471 26.98 -20.08 15.84
N LEU A 472 27.18 -20.92 16.85
CA LEU A 472 26.98 -20.57 18.27
C LEU A 472 28.12 -19.70 18.83
N THR A 473 29.24 -19.62 18.13
CA THR A 473 30.40 -18.80 18.49
C THR A 473 30.77 -17.89 17.32
N PRO A 474 29.93 -16.87 17.01
CA PRO A 474 30.23 -15.92 15.95
C PRO A 474 31.49 -15.10 16.27
N PRO A 475 32.19 -14.58 15.25
CA PRO A 475 33.37 -13.74 15.47
C PRO A 475 33.00 -12.39 16.09
N ASP A 476 33.95 -11.78 16.80
CA ASP A 476 33.83 -10.42 17.29
C ASP A 476 33.72 -9.41 16.14
N CYS A 477 32.96 -8.33 16.33
CA CYS A 477 32.83 -7.26 15.35
C CYS A 477 34.18 -6.67 14.93
N ALA A 478 35.13 -6.60 15.87
CA ALA A 478 36.48 -6.08 15.66
C ALA A 478 37.35 -6.97 14.73
N ALA A 479 36.89 -8.18 14.37
CA ALA A 479 37.54 -9.01 13.37
C ALA A 479 37.44 -8.44 11.95
N CYS A 480 36.41 -7.61 11.69
CA CYS A 480 36.17 -7.01 10.38
C CYS A 480 36.03 -5.48 10.42
N HIS A 481 35.55 -4.91 11.53
CA HIS A 481 35.44 -3.47 11.71
C HIS A 481 36.67 -2.90 12.43
N ALA A 482 37.39 -2.00 11.78
CA ALA A 482 38.63 -1.43 12.31
C ALA A 482 38.37 -0.62 13.60
N VAL A 483 39.26 -0.76 14.58
CA VAL A 483 39.27 0.04 15.79
C VAL A 483 40.04 1.33 15.50
N PRO A 484 39.44 2.52 15.58
CA PRO A 484 40.15 3.76 15.28
C PRO A 484 41.39 3.92 16.18
N GLY A 485 42.57 4.12 15.57
CA GLY A 485 43.81 4.42 16.29
C GLY A 485 44.58 3.20 16.83
N ASP A 486 44.18 1.97 16.53
CA ASP A 486 44.88 0.74 16.98
C ASP A 486 46.05 0.29 16.07
N GLY A 487 46.33 1.04 14.99
CA GLY A 487 47.40 0.76 14.04
C GLY A 487 47.13 -0.40 13.08
N ARG A 488 45.92 -0.99 13.07
CA ARG A 488 45.51 -2.04 12.12
C ARG A 488 45.02 -1.44 10.80
N PRO A 489 44.93 -2.24 9.71
CA PRO A 489 44.40 -1.78 8.44
C PRO A 489 43.01 -1.18 8.60
N THR A 490 42.73 -0.08 7.90
CA THR A 490 41.41 0.54 7.84
C THR A 490 40.38 -0.46 7.33
N SER A 491 39.12 -0.34 7.76
CA SER A 491 38.01 -1.13 7.23
C SER A 491 38.00 -1.09 5.69
N ALA A 492 37.61 -2.20 5.05
CA ALA A 492 37.47 -2.23 3.60
C ALA A 492 36.44 -1.18 3.13
N LEU A 493 36.54 -0.76 1.87
CA LEU A 493 35.63 0.24 1.29
C LEU A 493 34.16 -0.19 1.49
N GLY A 494 33.37 0.67 2.14
CA GLY A 494 31.95 0.39 2.45
C GLY A 494 31.70 -0.33 3.78
N ILE A 495 32.74 -0.72 4.52
CA ILE A 495 32.64 -1.27 5.88
C ILE A 495 32.91 -0.15 6.89
N PRO A 496 31.99 0.15 7.83
CA PRO A 496 32.21 1.19 8.83
C PRO A 496 33.32 0.81 9.82
N ASP A 497 33.90 1.82 10.50
CA ASP A 497 34.72 1.58 11.69
C ASP A 497 33.89 0.96 12.83
N LEU A 498 34.55 0.43 13.87
CA LEU A 498 33.88 -0.31 14.93
C LEU A 498 32.88 0.53 15.74
N LYS A 499 33.16 1.83 15.95
CA LYS A 499 32.23 2.71 16.67
C LYS A 499 30.97 2.93 15.85
N THR A 500 31.15 3.24 14.57
CA THR A 500 30.07 3.45 13.61
C THR A 500 29.26 2.17 13.40
N ALA A 501 29.90 1.00 13.40
CA ALA A 501 29.24 -0.31 13.31
C ALA A 501 28.31 -0.56 14.50
N TYR A 502 28.79 -0.36 15.75
CA TYR A 502 27.95 -0.52 16.93
C TYR A 502 26.78 0.47 16.95
N HIS A 503 27.04 1.77 16.71
CA HIS A 503 25.96 2.76 16.72
C HIS A 503 24.94 2.51 15.60
N GLY A 504 25.40 2.22 14.38
CA GLY A 504 24.52 1.94 13.25
C GLY A 504 23.63 0.71 13.47
N GLN A 505 24.20 -0.37 14.02
CA GLN A 505 23.42 -1.59 14.29
C GLN A 505 22.47 -1.42 15.49
N CYS A 506 22.94 -0.90 16.63
CA CYS A 506 22.12 -0.76 17.84
C CYS A 506 21.01 0.28 17.66
N MET A 507 21.37 1.50 17.27
CA MET A 507 20.40 2.59 17.14
C MET A 507 19.45 2.35 15.96
N GLY A 508 19.96 1.82 14.84
CA GLY A 508 19.13 1.50 13.67
C GLY A 508 18.08 0.44 13.99
N CYS A 509 18.45 -0.62 14.72
CA CYS A 509 17.50 -1.62 15.19
C CYS A 509 16.42 -1.00 16.09
N HIS A 510 16.81 -0.20 17.09
CA HIS A 510 15.86 0.45 17.99
C HIS A 510 14.89 1.39 17.26
N GLU A 511 15.39 2.16 16.28
CA GLU A 511 14.57 3.05 15.46
C GLU A 511 13.56 2.25 14.62
N LYS A 512 14.03 1.25 13.88
CA LYS A 512 13.20 0.43 12.98
C LYS A 512 12.18 -0.45 13.71
N MET A 513 12.50 -0.85 14.94
CA MET A 513 11.62 -1.64 15.81
C MET A 513 10.82 -0.77 16.79
N GLU A 514 10.92 0.55 16.71
CA GLU A 514 10.20 1.51 17.57
C GLU A 514 10.41 1.28 19.08
N ILE A 515 11.65 0.97 19.48
CA ILE A 515 12.01 0.68 20.87
C ILE A 515 12.16 1.99 21.68
N ALA A 516 11.03 2.53 22.13
CA ALA A 516 10.97 3.80 22.86
C ALA A 516 11.75 3.81 24.20
N ALA A 517 11.98 2.64 24.80
CA ALA A 517 12.69 2.51 26.06
C ALA A 517 14.20 2.84 25.96
N VAL A 518 14.76 2.88 24.74
CA VAL A 518 16.18 3.11 24.52
C VAL A 518 16.40 4.13 23.39
N PRO A 519 16.06 5.42 23.64
CA PRO A 519 16.15 6.45 22.61
C PRO A 519 17.61 6.69 22.22
N SER A 520 17.89 6.83 20.92
CA SER A 520 19.23 7.05 20.38
C SER A 520 19.91 8.35 20.89
N THR A 521 19.15 9.26 21.50
CA THR A 521 19.63 10.52 22.08
C THR A 521 20.11 10.40 23.53
N ASP A 522 19.76 9.32 24.24
CA ASP A 522 20.24 9.08 25.60
C ASP A 522 21.51 8.23 25.58
N CYS A 523 22.67 8.88 25.54
CA CYS A 523 23.97 8.20 25.52
C CYS A 523 24.19 7.30 26.76
N GLN A 524 23.63 7.67 27.92
CA GLN A 524 23.99 7.03 29.19
C GLN A 524 23.28 5.70 29.41
N ILE A 525 22.18 5.45 28.69
CA ILE A 525 21.41 4.22 28.82
C ILE A 525 22.17 2.98 28.33
N CYS A 526 23.06 3.15 27.35
CA CYS A 526 23.87 2.08 26.78
C CYS A 526 25.26 2.02 27.41
N HIS A 527 25.82 3.17 27.78
CA HIS A 527 27.15 3.27 28.38
C HIS A 527 27.25 4.51 29.30
N GLU A 528 27.53 4.28 30.58
CA GLU A 528 27.66 5.34 31.57
C GLU A 528 28.88 6.23 31.29
N LYS A 529 28.80 7.50 31.64
CA LYS A 529 29.94 8.42 31.51
C LYS A 529 31.05 8.01 32.50
N LYS A 530 32.31 8.07 32.06
CA LYS A 530 33.45 7.88 32.98
C LYS A 530 33.67 9.06 33.91
#